data_AF-A0A4V3RAF9-F1
#
_entry.id   AF-A0A4V3RAF9-F1
#
_cell.length_a   1.000
_cell.length_b   1.000
_cell.length_c   1.000
_cell.angle_alpha   90.00
_cell.angle_beta   90.00
_cell.angle_gamma   90.00
#
_symmetry.space_group_name_H-M   'P 1'
#
loop_
_entity.id
_entity.type
_entity.pdbx_description
1 polymer ?
#
loop_
_entity_poly.entity_id
_entity_poly.type
_entity_poly.pdbx_seq_one_letter_code
_entity_poly.pdbx_strand_id
1 'polypeptide(L)' 'METWYYEVVSIDGDYANLKRTDIDSDELKMVARALLPAEIMEGSRLKYEWMQYEII' A
#
# COMPACT_ATOMS: atom_id res chain seq x y z
N MET A 1 16.42 -4.82 8.72
CA MET A 1 15.43 -5.18 7.68
C MET A 1 14.44 -4.04 7.65
N GLU A 2 14.22 -3.42 6.49
CA GLU A 2 13.36 -2.24 6.39
C GLU A 2 11.93 -2.69 6.12
N THR A 3 11.07 -2.55 7.12
CA THR A 3 9.62 -2.78 7.04
C THR A 3 8.96 -1.41 6.85
N TRP A 4 8.06 -1.30 5.87
CA TRP A 4 7.31 -0.07 5.64
C TRP A 4 5.82 -0.32 5.76
N TYR A 5 5.11 0.62 6.38
CA TYR A 5 3.66 0.56 6.53
C TYR A 5 3.00 1.55 5.59
N TYR A 6 1.99 1.07 4.89
CA TYR A 6 1.20 1.83 3.95
C TYR A 6 -0.28 1.68 4.26
N GLU A 7 -1.07 2.65 3.85
CA GLU A 7 -2.52 2.60 3.84
C GLU A 7 -3.00 2.89 2.42
N VAL A 8 -3.93 2.08 1.93
CA VAL A 8 -4.56 2.28 0.63
C VAL A 8 -5.51 3.46 0.75
N VAL A 9 -5.15 4.60 0.18
CA VAL A 9 -5.98 5.82 0.26
C VAL A 9 -7.10 5.79 -0.78
N SER A 10 -6.79 5.32 -1.99
CA SER A 10 -7.77 5.21 -3.06
C SER A 10 -7.38 4.12 -4.06
N ILE A 11 -8.37 3.53 -4.73
CA ILE A 11 -8.16 2.55 -5.80
C ILE A 11 -8.82 3.09 -7.07
N ASP A 12 -8.05 3.25 -8.14
CA ASP A 12 -8.52 3.71 -9.44
C ASP A 12 -8.18 2.66 -10.51
N GLY A 13 -9.19 1.92 -10.95
CA GLY A 13 -9.05 0.85 -11.94
C GLY A 13 -8.05 -0.24 -11.51
N ASP A 14 -6.93 -0.33 -12.23
CA ASP A 14 -5.82 -1.27 -12.00
C ASP A 14 -4.73 -0.73 -11.06
N TYR A 15 -4.89 0.48 -10.52
CA TYR A 15 -3.91 1.13 -9.66
C TYR A 15 -4.48 1.44 -8.26
N ALA A 16 -3.60 1.42 -7.26
CA ALA A 16 -3.89 1.80 -5.89
C ALA A 16 -2.90 2.88 -5.43
N ASN A 17 -3.41 3.90 -4.74
CA ASN A 17 -2.62 4.95 -4.13
C ASN A 17 -2.35 4.57 -2.67
N LEU A 18 -1.07 4.39 -2.34
CA LEU A 18 -0.61 4.01 -1.02
C LEU A 18 0.01 5.22 -0.31
N LYS A 19 -0.50 5.57 0.86
CA LYS A 19 0.13 6.56 1.75
C LYS A 19 0.99 5.86 2.76
N ARG A 20 2.24 6.30 2.93
CA ARG A 20 3.11 5.73 3.98
C ARG A 20 2.65 6.24 5.34
N THR A 21 2.41 5.33 6.27
CA THR A 21 1.88 5.64 7.62
C THR A 21 2.95 5.65 8.70
N ASP A 22 4.14 5.13 8.39
CA ASP A 22 5.30 5.08 9.27
C ASP A 22 6.02 6.44 9.42
N ILE A 23 5.81 7.35 8.47
CA ILE A 23 6.38 8.71 8.47
C ILE A 23 5.27 9.71 8.18
N ASP A 24 5.46 10.95 8.63
CA ASP A 24 4.58 12.07 8.26
C ASP A 24 4.90 12.50 6.82
N SER A 25 4.27 11.85 5.84
CA SER A 25 4.40 12.16 4.42
C SER A 25 3.03 12.18 3.78
N ASP A 26 2.79 13.22 2.98
CA ASP A 26 1.58 13.33 2.14
C ASP A 26 1.79 12.76 0.73
N GLU A 27 2.97 12.17 0.47
CA GLU A 27 3.25 11.52 -0.80
C GLU A 27 2.45 10.22 -0.95
N LEU A 28 1.72 10.13 -2.07
CA LEU A 28 1.00 8.92 -2.46
C LEU A 28 1.82 8.13 -3.45
N LYS A 29 2.06 6.87 -3.13
CA LYS A 29 2.74 5.92 -4.01
C LYS A 29 1.71 5.17 -4.84
N MET A 30 1.76 5.37 -6.15
CA MET A 30 0.91 4.61 -7.09
C MET A 30 1.51 3.22 -7.33
N VAL A 31 0.73 2.17 -7.05
CA VAL A 31 1.13 0.76 -7.21
C VAL A 31 0.06 0.02 -8.00
N ALA A 32 0.46 -0.82 -8.94
CA ALA A 32 -0.48 -1.66 -9.69
C ALA A 32 -1.10 -2.73 -8.77
N ARG A 33 -2.41 -2.92 -8.84
CA ARG A 33 -3.17 -3.92 -8.06
C ARG A 33 -2.67 -5.34 -8.29
N ALA A 34 -2.08 -5.62 -9.46
CA ALA A 34 -1.46 -6.91 -9.77
C ALA A 34 -0.27 -7.26 -8.85
N LEU A 35 0.37 -6.27 -8.23
CA LEU A 35 1.46 -6.46 -7.26
C LEU A 35 0.97 -6.52 -5.82
N LEU A 36 -0.31 -6.24 -5.60
CA LEU A 36 -0.93 -6.17 -4.28
C LEU A 36 -1.80 -7.42 -4.06
N PRO A 37 -2.09 -7.75 -2.80
CA PRO A 37 -3.06 -8.81 -2.49
C PRO A 37 -4.43 -8.51 -3.12
N ALA A 38 -5.14 -9.54 -3.60
CA ALA A 38 -6.43 -9.34 -4.25
C ALA A 38 -7.53 -8.81 -3.30
N GLU A 39 -7.33 -8.95 -1.99
CA GLU A 39 -8.25 -8.56 -0.92
C GLU A 39 -8.11 -7.08 -0.49
N ILE A 40 -7.24 -6.29 -1.14
CA ILE A 40 -7.10 -4.88 -0.77
C ILE A 40 -8.39 -4.09 -1.03
N MET A 41 -8.67 -3.14 -0.16
CA MET A 41 -9.72 -2.15 -0.29
C MET A 41 -9.23 -0.78 0.16
N GLU A 42 -9.97 0.27 -0.13
CA GLU A 42 -9.68 1.61 0.38
C GLU A 42 -9.73 1.59 1.92
N GLY A 43 -8.72 2.16 2.57
CA GLY A 43 -8.47 2.06 4.01
C GLY A 43 -7.73 0.79 4.45
N SER A 44 -7.43 -0.17 3.56
CA SER A 44 -6.61 -1.33 3.92
C SER A 44 -5.20 -0.91 4.30
N ARG A 45 -4.66 -1.55 5.33
CA ARG A 45 -3.27 -1.37 5.74
C ARG A 45 -2.40 -2.47 5.16
N LEU A 46 -1.26 -2.05 4.63
CA LEU A 46 -0.30 -2.92 3.98
C LEU A 46 1.03 -2.81 4.70
N LYS A 47 1.66 -3.96 4.94
CA LYS A 47 3.05 -4.07 5.34
C LYS A 47 3.86 -4.43 4.10
N TYR A 48 4.83 -3.60 3.76
CA TYR A 48 5.83 -3.94 2.75
C TYR A 48 7.10 -4.43 3.43
N GLU A 49 7.48 -5.66 3.10
CA GLU A 49 8.69 -6.30 3.62
C GLU A 49 9.22 -7.30 2.60
N TRP A 50 10.53 -7.47 2.48
CA TRP A 50 11.14 -8.45 1.56
C TRP A 50 10.63 -8.36 0.10
N MET A 51 10.34 -7.15 -0.38
CA MET A 51 9.78 -6.90 -1.72
C MET A 51 8.37 -7.47 -1.92
N GLN A 52 7.62 -7.75 -0.85
CA GLN A 52 6.24 -8.21 -0.88
C GLN A 52 5.33 -7.29 -0.07
N TYR A 53 4.08 -7.16 -0.50
CA TYR A 53 3.02 -6.48 0.24
C TYR A 53 2.10 -7.50 0.90
N GLU A 54 1.88 -7.35 2.20
CA GLU A 54 0.95 -8.17 2.98
C GLU A 54 -0.12 -7.27 3.59
N ILE A 55 -1.38 -7.73 3.58
CA ILE A 55 -2.45 -7.06 4.35
C ILE A 55 -2.23 -7.35 5.83
N ILE A 56 -2.42 -6.33 6.68
CA ILE A 56 -2.36 -6.43 8.14
C ILE A 56 -3.68 -6.06 8.81
#